data_AF-A0A429GM56-F1
#
_entry.id   AF-A0A429GM56-F1
#
_cell.length_a   1.000
_cell.length_b   1.000
_cell.length_c   1.000
_cell.angle_alpha   90.00
_cell.angle_beta   90.00
_cell.angle_gamma   90.00
#
_symmetry.space_group_name_H-M   'P 1'
#
loop_
_entity.id
_entity.type
_entity.pdbx_description
1 polymer ?
#
loop_
_entity_poly.entity_id
_entity_poly.type
_entity_poly.pdbx_seq_one_letter_code
_entity_poly.pdbx_strand_id
1 'polypeptide(L)'
;MHTFHKTVGIQMKKVSVLKKSLRAGITAVLDVRGTDFYSKASYLSDLLLGVMLRRLGAKNLLPGHLIFRDICVKAKYLEDSIFCIPAKSDALLCVMPYYETLTFKIVKSLLKPGDVAIDVGAHIGVYTIPMAKIVGSKGVIVAIEPSPIRKYLYKNIELNDVRNVVVSEKAAYSTQRRLELYFDLTHCGISSIMGNWANKFVKSKP
;
A
#
# COMPACT_ATOMS: atom_id res chain seq x y z
N MET A 1 44.41 15.76 -4.39
CA MET A 1 43.52 15.03 -5.31
C MET A 1 42.63 14.11 -4.49
N HIS A 2 41.33 14.38 -4.50
CA HIS A 2 40.30 13.75 -3.66
C HIS A 2 39.98 12.29 -4.07
N THR A 3 40.08 11.37 -3.11
CA THR A 3 38.99 10.55 -2.49
C THR A 3 37.66 10.40 -3.25
N PHE A 4 36.88 9.30 -3.22
CA PHE A 4 36.75 8.15 -2.30
C PHE A 4 35.91 7.07 -3.05
N HIS A 5 36.41 5.85 -3.22
CA HIS A 5 35.57 4.65 -3.30
C HIS A 5 35.35 4.17 -1.87
N LYS A 6 34.09 4.05 -1.41
CA LYS A 6 33.73 3.17 -0.29
C LYS A 6 32.27 2.73 -0.39
N THR A 7 32.14 1.49 -0.85
CA THR A 7 31.01 0.59 -0.71
C THR A 7 30.57 0.53 0.75
N VAL A 8 29.35 0.95 1.07
CA VAL A 8 28.78 0.81 2.42
C VAL A 8 28.08 -0.54 2.49
N GLY A 9 28.82 -1.55 2.96
CA GLY A 9 28.23 -2.79 3.49
C GLY A 9 27.50 -2.47 4.79
N ILE A 10 26.17 -2.55 4.78
CA ILE A 10 25.37 -2.39 5.99
C ILE A 10 25.33 -3.74 6.71
N GLN A 11 26.19 -3.83 7.71
CA GLN A 11 26.31 -4.94 8.64
C GLN A 11 25.03 -5.05 9.48
N MET A 12 24.32 -6.18 9.35
CA MET A 12 23.13 -6.51 10.12
C MET A 12 23.45 -6.56 11.62
N LYS A 13 22.96 -5.60 12.40
CA LYS A 13 22.93 -5.69 13.87
C LYS A 13 21.50 -5.91 14.37
N LYS A 14 21.31 -7.10 14.95
CA LYS A 14 20.24 -7.60 15.83
C LYS A 14 19.18 -6.56 16.24
N VAL A 15 17.96 -6.70 15.72
CA VAL A 15 16.75 -6.16 16.34
C VAL A 15 16.14 -7.28 17.19
N SER A 16 16.51 -7.29 18.46
CA SER A 16 15.99 -8.18 19.50
C SER A 16 14.95 -7.44 20.34
N VAL A 17 13.74 -7.19 19.85
CA VAL A 17 12.61 -6.78 20.70
C VAL A 17 11.29 -7.31 20.11
N LEU A 18 10.46 -7.91 20.98
CA LEU A 18 9.08 -8.41 20.75
C LEU A 18 8.90 -9.77 20.05
N LYS A 19 9.68 -10.77 20.46
CA LYS A 19 9.21 -12.17 20.50
C LYS A 19 8.59 -12.44 21.88
N LYS A 20 7.32 -12.13 22.09
CA LYS A 20 6.42 -12.86 23.01
C LYS A 20 5.00 -12.26 23.00
N SER A 21 4.05 -13.13 22.65
CA SER A 21 2.59 -13.05 22.83
C SER A 21 1.81 -11.88 22.24
N LEU A 22 1.35 -12.06 21.00
CA LEU A 22 -0.08 -11.88 20.69
C LEU A 22 -0.55 -13.21 20.09
N ARG A 23 -1.11 -14.08 20.93
CA ARG A 23 -1.84 -15.29 20.49
C ARG A 23 -3.15 -14.84 19.81
N ALA A 24 -3.01 -14.31 18.59
CA ALA A 24 -4.04 -14.11 17.58
C ALA A 24 -3.36 -13.53 16.32
N GLY A 25 -2.71 -14.39 15.53
CA GLY A 25 -2.65 -14.29 14.06
C GLY A 25 -2.13 -13.02 13.37
N ILE A 26 -1.43 -12.09 14.01
CA ILE A 26 -0.88 -10.90 13.33
C ILE A 26 0.62 -10.78 13.59
N THR A 27 1.43 -11.30 12.65
CA THR A 27 2.87 -11.05 12.63
C THR A 27 3.19 -10.03 11.54
N ALA A 28 2.90 -8.75 11.77
CA ALA A 28 3.48 -7.67 10.98
C ALA A 28 4.89 -7.39 11.51
N VAL A 29 5.93 -7.92 10.83
CA VAL A 29 7.31 -7.62 11.19
C VAL A 29 7.75 -6.38 10.41
N LEU A 30 7.94 -5.27 11.13
CA LEU A 30 8.57 -4.06 10.61
C LEU A 30 10.04 -4.35 10.20
N ASP A 31 10.28 -4.50 8.90
CA ASP A 31 11.57 -4.10 8.28
C ASP A 31 11.33 -2.78 7.56
N VAL A 32 11.29 -1.69 8.34
CA VAL A 32 11.16 -0.35 7.79
C VAL A 32 12.55 0.12 7.41
N ARG A 33 12.90 -0.07 6.15
CA ARG A 33 14.18 0.38 5.61
C ARG A 33 14.14 1.90 5.42
N GLY A 34 15.15 2.60 5.94
CA GLY A 34 15.36 4.02 5.65
C GLY A 34 14.48 5.01 6.41
N THR A 35 13.83 4.63 7.52
CA THR A 35 12.95 5.55 8.26
C THR A 35 13.53 6.06 9.57
N ASP A 36 13.26 7.34 9.84
CA ASP A 36 13.50 7.98 11.13
C ASP A 36 12.64 7.39 12.27
N PHE A 37 13.01 7.73 13.51
CA PHE A 37 12.33 7.27 14.71
C PHE A 37 10.83 7.64 14.73
N TYR A 38 10.50 8.85 14.27
CA TYR A 38 9.12 9.34 14.22
C TYR A 38 8.23 8.49 13.32
N SER A 39 8.70 8.11 12.14
CA SER A 39 7.96 7.25 11.23
C SER A 39 7.66 5.87 11.82
N LYS A 40 8.62 5.30 12.56
CA LYS A 40 8.42 4.04 13.31
C LYS A 40 7.41 4.21 14.45
N ALA A 41 7.49 5.31 15.18
CA ALA A 41 6.55 5.63 16.25
C ALA A 41 5.13 5.86 15.71
N SER A 42 4.96 6.60 14.61
CA SER A 42 3.68 6.82 13.93
C SER A 42 3.08 5.49 13.46
N TYR A 43 3.87 4.60 12.84
CA TYR A 43 3.40 3.26 12.47
C TYR A 43 2.93 2.45 13.69
N LEU A 44 3.74 2.40 14.75
CA LEU A 44 3.38 1.67 15.97
C LEU A 44 2.12 2.25 16.63
N SER A 45 1.98 3.58 16.60
CA SER A 45 0.77 4.24 17.09
C SER A 45 -0.46 3.94 16.22
N ASP A 46 -0.34 3.80 14.89
CA ASP A 46 -1.46 3.33 14.04
C ASP A 46 -1.83 1.88 14.35
N LEU A 47 -0.82 1.04 14.55
CA LEU A 47 -1.02 -0.37 14.88
C LEU A 47 -1.72 -0.54 16.24
N LEU A 48 -1.35 0.26 17.24
CA LEU A 48 -1.87 0.17 18.61
C LEU A 48 -3.14 0.99 18.82
N LEU A 49 -3.09 2.28 18.46
CA LEU A 49 -4.13 3.26 18.76
C LEU A 49 -5.09 3.47 17.58
N GLY A 50 -4.61 3.33 16.34
CA GLY A 50 -5.43 3.53 15.14
C GLY A 50 -6.64 2.59 15.08
N VAL A 51 -6.48 1.33 15.50
CA VAL A 51 -7.60 0.36 15.58
C VAL A 51 -8.63 0.81 16.61
N MET A 52 -8.19 1.32 17.76
CA MET A 52 -9.06 1.81 18.83
C MET A 52 -9.78 3.10 18.41
N LEU A 53 -9.06 4.06 17.83
CA LEU A 53 -9.61 5.33 17.35
C LEU A 53 -10.65 5.12 16.25
N ARG A 54 -10.45 4.16 15.34
CA ARG A 54 -11.44 3.80 14.32
C ARG A 54 -12.71 3.20 14.92
N ARG A 55 -12.60 2.38 15.97
CA ARG A 55 -13.77 1.87 16.71
C ARG A 55 -14.54 2.97 17.42
N LEU A 56 -13.85 4.01 17.88
CA LEU A 56 -14.44 5.17 18.55
C LEU A 56 -14.93 6.27 17.58
N GLY A 57 -14.90 6.03 16.26
CA GLY A 57 -15.38 6.98 15.26
C GLY A 57 -14.44 8.15 14.96
N ALA A 58 -13.23 8.19 15.55
CA ALA A 58 -12.22 9.21 15.33
C ALA A 58 -11.45 8.98 14.01
N LYS A 59 -12.19 8.86 12.89
CA LYS A 59 -11.65 8.53 11.56
C LYS A 59 -10.68 9.59 11.01
N ASN A 60 -10.76 10.83 11.50
CA ASN A 60 -9.91 11.95 11.06
C ASN A 60 -8.53 11.96 11.73
N LEU A 61 -8.27 11.05 12.68
CA LEU A 61 -7.04 11.00 13.46
C LEU A 61 -6.20 9.76 13.08
N LEU A 62 -6.03 9.49 11.78
CA LEU A 62 -5.19 8.36 11.33
C LEU A 62 -3.70 8.71 11.54
N PRO A 63 -2.94 7.90 12.29
CA PRO A 63 -1.51 8.15 12.50
C PRO A 63 -0.67 8.12 11.22
N GLY A 64 -1.17 7.55 10.12
CA GLY A 64 -0.60 7.74 8.78
C GLY A 64 -0.38 9.21 8.39
N HIS A 65 -1.21 10.14 8.87
CA HIS A 65 -1.04 11.59 8.65
C HIS A 65 0.16 12.19 9.40
N LEU A 66 0.67 11.49 10.43
CA LEU A 66 1.85 11.85 11.19
C LEU A 66 3.14 11.30 10.56
N ILE A 67 3.04 10.69 9.38
CA ILE A 67 4.19 10.28 8.58
C ILE A 67 4.59 11.47 7.69
N PHE A 68 5.74 12.08 7.97
CA PHE A 68 6.19 13.29 7.27
C PHE A 68 7.01 13.02 6.00
N ARG A 69 7.38 11.75 5.74
CA ARG A 69 8.17 11.32 4.59
C ARG A 69 7.66 9.99 4.07
N ASP A 70 7.87 9.70 2.79
CA ASP A 70 7.53 8.37 2.26
C ASP A 70 8.24 7.27 3.07
N ILE A 71 7.54 6.19 3.37
CA ILE A 71 8.08 5.06 4.11
C ILE A 71 7.96 3.77 3.32
N CYS A 72 8.85 2.80 3.55
CA CYS A 72 8.74 1.47 2.97
C CYS A 72 8.31 0.47 4.05
N VAL A 73 7.22 -0.25 3.82
CA VAL A 73 6.66 -1.25 4.75
C VAL A 73 6.77 -2.63 4.11
N LYS A 74 7.40 -3.58 4.79
CA LYS A 74 7.37 -5.00 4.40
C LYS A 74 6.15 -5.69 5.00
N ALA A 75 5.21 -6.10 4.15
CA ALA A 75 4.00 -6.83 4.51
C ALA A 75 4.16 -8.33 4.22
N LYS A 76 4.61 -9.09 5.23
CA LYS A 76 4.81 -10.55 5.11
C LYS A 76 3.56 -11.32 4.68
N TYR A 77 2.40 -10.89 5.18
CA TYR A 77 1.11 -11.51 4.90
C TYR A 77 0.57 -11.22 3.48
N LEU A 78 1.20 -10.29 2.76
CA LEU A 78 0.92 -9.97 1.36
C LEU A 78 2.03 -10.52 0.48
N GLU A 79 2.30 -11.82 0.57
CA GLU A 79 3.35 -12.49 -0.23
C GLU A 79 4.74 -11.83 -0.10
N ASP A 80 5.15 -11.54 1.13
CA ASP A 80 6.43 -10.89 1.44
C ASP A 80 6.67 -9.57 0.66
N SER A 81 5.60 -8.83 0.36
CA SER A 81 5.67 -7.61 -0.45
C SER A 81 6.16 -6.39 0.31
N ILE A 82 6.83 -5.50 -0.42
CA ILE A 82 7.34 -4.22 0.08
C ILE A 82 6.54 -3.10 -0.56
N PHE A 83 6.02 -2.17 0.24
CA PHE A 83 5.24 -1.04 -0.24
C PHE A 83 5.87 0.27 0.19
N CYS A 84 6.23 1.11 -0.76
CA CYS A 84 6.40 2.54 -0.54
C CYS A 84 5.03 3.18 -0.33
N ILE A 85 4.88 3.81 0.82
CA ILE A 85 3.68 4.48 1.28
C ILE A 85 3.92 6.00 1.18
N PRO A 86 3.00 6.76 0.57
CA PRO A 86 3.08 8.21 0.52
C PRO A 86 3.08 8.80 1.93
N ALA A 87 3.92 9.81 2.15
CA ALA A 87 3.82 10.67 3.32
C ALA A 87 2.41 11.25 3.47
N LYS A 88 1.96 11.40 4.72
CA LYS A 88 0.68 12.03 5.07
C LYS A 88 -0.52 11.43 4.32
N SER A 89 -0.54 10.13 4.06
CA SER A 89 -1.65 9.48 3.36
C SER A 89 -2.31 8.39 4.22
N ASP A 90 -3.57 8.10 3.91
CA ASP A 90 -4.30 6.96 4.44
C ASP A 90 -3.85 5.62 3.85
N ALA A 91 -2.96 5.61 2.85
CA ALA A 91 -2.51 4.40 2.18
C ALA A 91 -1.77 3.42 3.11
N LEU A 92 -1.23 3.89 4.23
CA LEU A 92 -0.67 3.01 5.26
C LEU A 92 -1.72 2.00 5.74
N LEU A 93 -2.97 2.43 5.89
CA LEU A 93 -4.07 1.60 6.35
C LEU A 93 -4.21 0.36 5.46
N CYS A 94 -4.08 0.54 4.14
CA CYS A 94 -4.25 -0.54 3.17
C CYS A 94 -3.19 -1.65 3.31
N VAL A 95 -2.00 -1.33 3.84
CA VAL A 95 -0.90 -2.30 4.06
C VAL A 95 -0.81 -2.75 5.52
N MET A 96 -1.85 -2.50 6.33
CA MET A 96 -1.94 -3.01 7.68
C MET A 96 -2.48 -4.43 7.70
N PRO A 97 -2.00 -5.29 8.64
CA PRO A 97 -2.35 -6.71 8.69
C PRO A 97 -3.83 -7.00 9.00
N TYR A 98 -4.61 -5.98 9.37
CA TYR A 98 -6.04 -6.09 9.62
C TYR A 98 -6.89 -5.51 8.47
N TYR A 99 -6.29 -4.90 7.47
CA TYR A 99 -7.00 -4.38 6.32
C TYR A 99 -7.49 -5.52 5.44
N GLU A 100 -8.81 -5.58 5.23
CA GLU A 100 -9.48 -6.49 4.30
C GLU A 100 -8.98 -7.94 4.29
N THR A 101 -8.65 -8.48 5.47
CA THR A 101 -8.00 -9.79 5.59
C THR A 101 -8.81 -10.95 4.98
N LEU A 102 -10.14 -10.88 5.06
CA LEU A 102 -11.03 -11.86 4.44
C LEU A 102 -11.01 -11.76 2.92
N THR A 103 -11.08 -10.54 2.37
CA THR A 103 -10.97 -10.28 0.93
C THR A 103 -9.67 -10.85 0.37
N PHE A 104 -8.53 -10.58 1.03
CA PHE A 104 -7.24 -11.12 0.62
C PHE A 104 -7.18 -12.64 0.61
N LYS A 105 -7.76 -13.30 1.63
CA LYS A 105 -7.85 -14.76 1.67
C LYS A 105 -8.65 -15.31 0.50
N ILE A 106 -9.78 -14.68 0.16
CA ILE A 106 -10.62 -15.08 -0.96
C ILE A 106 -9.85 -14.90 -2.28
N VAL A 107 -9.30 -13.72 -2.54
CA VAL A 107 -8.51 -13.45 -3.76
C VAL A 107 -7.38 -14.47 -3.91
N LYS A 108 -6.61 -14.71 -2.84
CA LYS A 108 -5.52 -15.69 -2.86
C LYS A 108 -6.00 -17.11 -3.16
N SER A 109 -7.19 -17.51 -2.67
CA SER A 109 -7.74 -18.84 -2.94
C SER A 109 -8.25 -19.04 -4.36
N LEU A 110 -8.56 -17.94 -5.06
CA LEU A 110 -9.09 -17.98 -6.42
C LEU A 110 -7.99 -17.98 -7.48
N LEU A 111 -6.83 -17.37 -7.19
CA LEU A 111 -5.73 -17.24 -8.13
C LEU A 111 -4.86 -18.49 -8.20
N LYS A 112 -4.45 -18.82 -9.42
CA LYS A 112 -3.52 -19.91 -9.74
C LYS A 112 -2.33 -19.40 -10.56
N PRO A 113 -1.18 -20.11 -10.52
CA PRO A 113 -0.06 -19.81 -11.40
C PRO A 113 -0.48 -19.83 -12.88
N GLY A 114 -0.13 -18.80 -13.64
CA GLY A 114 -0.49 -18.64 -15.04
C GLY A 114 -1.78 -17.85 -15.29
N ASP A 115 -2.56 -17.51 -14.25
CA ASP A 115 -3.82 -16.80 -14.42
C ASP A 115 -3.62 -15.36 -14.93
N VAL A 116 -4.65 -14.88 -15.62
CA VAL A 116 -4.83 -13.45 -15.90
C VAL A 116 -5.89 -12.89 -14.95
N ALA A 117 -5.56 -11.82 -14.24
CA ALA A 117 -6.49 -11.17 -13.32
C ALA A 117 -6.47 -9.65 -13.47
N ILE A 118 -7.58 -9.00 -13.09
CA ILE A 118 -7.76 -7.56 -13.22
C ILE A 118 -7.96 -6.96 -11.83
N ASP A 119 -7.17 -5.94 -11.49
CA ASP A 119 -7.28 -5.15 -10.26
C ASP A 119 -7.87 -3.78 -10.61
N VAL A 120 -9.13 -3.53 -10.24
CA VAL A 120 -9.86 -2.30 -10.57
C VAL A 120 -9.83 -1.36 -9.37
N GLY A 121 -9.17 -0.21 -9.53
CA GLY A 121 -8.83 0.67 -8.41
C GLY A 121 -7.53 0.21 -7.73
N ALA A 122 -6.52 -0.09 -8.55
CA ALA A 122 -5.27 -0.70 -8.10
C ALA A 122 -4.49 0.15 -7.08
N HIS A 123 -4.77 1.46 -7.00
CA HIS A 123 -4.26 2.37 -5.98
C HIS A 123 -2.72 2.35 -5.89
N ILE A 124 -2.15 2.00 -4.73
CA ILE A 124 -0.70 1.81 -4.54
C ILE A 124 -0.22 0.36 -4.81
N GLY A 125 -1.11 -0.51 -5.27
CA GLY A 125 -0.82 -1.90 -5.64
C GLY A 125 -0.99 -2.94 -4.53
N VAL A 126 -1.77 -2.66 -3.48
CA VAL A 126 -1.92 -3.58 -2.33
C VAL A 126 -2.44 -4.95 -2.75
N TYR A 127 -3.33 -5.01 -3.76
CA TYR A 127 -3.77 -6.26 -4.39
C TYR A 127 -2.89 -6.63 -5.59
N THR A 128 -2.64 -5.69 -6.50
CA THR A 128 -1.81 -5.91 -7.69
C THR A 128 -0.51 -6.68 -7.42
N ILE A 129 0.29 -6.26 -6.43
CA ILE A 129 1.61 -6.85 -6.15
C ILE A 129 1.51 -8.31 -5.66
N PRO A 130 0.75 -8.65 -4.60
CA PRO A 130 0.61 -10.05 -4.19
C PRO A 130 -0.06 -10.90 -5.27
N MET A 131 -1.05 -10.39 -6.00
CA MET A 131 -1.66 -11.11 -7.12
C MET A 131 -0.61 -11.46 -8.18
N ALA A 132 0.25 -10.51 -8.56
CA ALA A 132 1.32 -10.70 -9.53
C ALA A 132 2.31 -11.80 -9.08
N LYS A 133 2.64 -11.84 -7.79
CA LYS A 133 3.49 -12.90 -7.22
C LYS A 133 2.80 -14.27 -7.24
N ILE A 134 1.51 -14.33 -6.91
CA ILE A 134 0.75 -15.60 -6.87
C ILE A 134 0.60 -16.21 -8.26
N VAL A 135 0.23 -15.41 -9.27
CA VAL A 135 0.08 -15.92 -10.65
C VAL A 135 1.43 -16.22 -11.31
N GLY A 136 2.52 -15.64 -10.78
CA GLY A 136 3.88 -15.89 -11.24
C GLY A 136 4.15 -15.39 -12.66
N SER A 137 5.36 -15.66 -13.16
CA SER A 137 5.87 -15.10 -14.43
C SER A 137 5.08 -15.49 -15.69
N LYS A 138 4.23 -16.52 -15.61
CA LYS A 138 3.36 -16.95 -16.72
C LYS A 138 1.98 -16.31 -16.69
N GLY A 139 1.56 -15.73 -15.55
CA GLY A 139 0.31 -15.01 -15.43
C GLY A 139 0.47 -13.53 -15.74
N VAL A 140 -0.63 -12.78 -15.74
CA VAL A 140 -0.64 -11.33 -15.99
C VAL A 140 -1.66 -10.64 -15.08
N ILE A 141 -1.25 -9.53 -14.46
CA ILE A 141 -2.16 -8.65 -13.74
C ILE A 141 -2.39 -7.38 -14.55
N VAL A 142 -3.64 -7.06 -14.83
CA VAL A 142 -4.05 -5.77 -15.40
C VAL A 142 -4.50 -4.86 -14.26
N ALA A 143 -3.67 -3.87 -13.92
CA ALA A 143 -3.93 -2.92 -12.85
C ALA A 143 -4.55 -1.63 -13.42
N ILE A 144 -5.76 -1.30 -13.01
CA ILE A 144 -6.52 -0.14 -13.50
C ILE A 144 -6.54 0.91 -12.40
N GLU A 145 -5.83 2.04 -12.59
CA GLU A 145 -5.79 3.14 -11.63
C GLU A 145 -5.72 4.50 -12.34
N PRO A 146 -6.81 5.30 -12.34
CA PRO A 146 -6.84 6.61 -12.98
C PRO A 146 -6.15 7.72 -12.15
N SER A 147 -6.07 7.58 -10.83
CA SER A 147 -5.55 8.62 -9.93
C SER A 147 -4.03 8.80 -10.07
N PRO A 148 -3.49 10.01 -9.85
CA PRO A 148 -2.04 10.24 -9.78
C PRO A 148 -1.31 9.44 -8.69
N ILE A 149 -2.03 8.87 -7.71
CA ILE A 149 -1.46 7.97 -6.71
C ILE A 149 -0.75 6.75 -7.35
N ARG A 150 -1.10 6.40 -8.60
CA ARG A 150 -0.47 5.33 -9.38
C ARG A 150 1.05 5.44 -9.52
N LYS A 151 1.64 6.62 -9.31
CA LYS A 151 3.11 6.77 -9.22
C LYS A 151 3.71 5.85 -8.14
N TYR A 152 2.98 5.61 -7.04
CA TYR A 152 3.37 4.67 -5.99
C TYR A 152 3.12 3.22 -6.39
N LEU A 153 2.10 2.94 -7.22
CA LEU A 153 1.94 1.62 -7.83
C LEU A 153 3.16 1.25 -8.68
N TYR A 154 3.61 2.13 -9.59
CA TYR A 154 4.83 1.88 -10.38
C TYR A 154 6.07 1.67 -9.49
N LYS A 155 6.25 2.51 -8.46
CA LYS A 155 7.33 2.36 -7.49
C LYS A 155 7.25 1.02 -6.75
N ASN A 156 6.05 0.57 -6.40
CA ASN A 156 5.85 -0.70 -5.69
C ASN A 156 6.02 -1.91 -6.62
N ILE A 157 5.69 -1.79 -7.90
CA ILE A 157 6.02 -2.79 -8.93
C ILE A 157 7.54 -2.98 -8.99
N GLU A 158 8.29 -1.89 -9.11
CA GLU A 158 9.76 -1.90 -9.15
C GLU A 158 10.36 -2.46 -7.86
N LEU A 159 9.90 -2.01 -6.68
CA LEU A 159 10.40 -2.46 -5.38
C LEU A 159 10.23 -3.97 -5.14
N ASN A 160 9.28 -4.62 -5.84
CA ASN A 160 9.03 -6.05 -5.71
C ASN A 160 9.56 -6.88 -6.89
N ASP A 161 10.21 -6.26 -7.88
CA ASP A 161 10.68 -6.91 -9.12
C ASP A 161 9.59 -7.77 -9.79
N VAL A 162 8.33 -7.30 -9.77
CA VAL A 162 7.24 -7.98 -10.49
C VAL A 162 7.18 -7.44 -11.91
N ARG A 163 7.23 -8.35 -12.90
CA ARG A 163 7.34 -8.00 -14.34
C ARG A 163 6.11 -8.34 -15.16
N ASN A 164 5.12 -8.93 -14.50
CA ASN A 164 3.89 -9.45 -15.09
C ASN A 164 2.68 -8.56 -14.77
N VAL A 165 2.91 -7.24 -14.68
CA VAL A 165 1.86 -6.25 -14.41
C VAL A 165 1.77 -5.26 -15.57
N VAL A 166 0.55 -5.06 -16.06
CA VAL A 166 0.21 -4.03 -17.05
C VAL A 166 -0.65 -2.98 -16.38
N VAL A 167 -0.18 -1.74 -16.35
CA VAL A 167 -0.91 -0.63 -15.72
C VAL A 167 -1.72 0.14 -16.77
N SER A 168 -3.01 0.35 -16.51
CA SER A 168 -3.91 1.17 -17.30
C SER A 168 -4.31 2.41 -16.52
N GLU A 169 -3.90 3.58 -17.01
CA GLU A 169 -4.19 4.90 -16.40
C GLU A 169 -5.60 5.41 -16.75
N LYS A 170 -6.59 4.54 -16.61
CA LYS A 170 -7.99 4.80 -16.96
C LYS A 170 -8.90 4.32 -15.84
N ALA A 171 -10.12 4.84 -15.78
CA ALA A 171 -11.15 4.30 -14.90
C ALA A 171 -11.90 3.16 -15.62
N ALA A 172 -12.33 2.15 -14.88
CA ALA A 172 -13.30 1.18 -15.39
C ALA A 172 -14.70 1.79 -15.33
N TYR A 173 -15.39 1.84 -16.47
CA TYR A 173 -16.73 2.41 -16.58
C TYR A 173 -17.53 1.69 -17.66
N SER A 174 -18.86 1.82 -17.64
CA SER A 174 -19.77 1.11 -18.56
C SER A 174 -19.63 1.55 -20.03
N THR A 175 -19.08 2.74 -20.28
CA THR A 175 -18.92 3.32 -21.62
C THR A 175 -17.60 4.07 -21.74
N GLN A 176 -17.08 4.15 -22.97
CA GLN A 176 -15.90 4.94 -23.26
C GLN A 176 -16.26 6.42 -23.29
N ARG A 177 -15.85 7.16 -22.25
CA ARG A 177 -16.07 8.61 -22.14
C ARG A 177 -15.02 9.25 -21.24
N ARG A 178 -14.94 10.58 -21.31
CA ARG A 178 -14.21 11.38 -20.32
C ARG A 178 -15.12 11.68 -19.13
N LEU A 179 -14.57 11.56 -17.93
CA LEU A 179 -15.23 11.79 -16.66
C LEU A 179 -14.28 12.58 -15.77
N GLU A 180 -14.83 13.45 -14.92
CA GLU A 180 -14.05 14.06 -13.84
C GLU A 180 -13.76 13.00 -12.77
N LEU A 181 -12.50 12.90 -12.36
CA LEU A 181 -12.10 12.13 -11.20
C LEU A 181 -11.86 13.09 -10.04
N TYR A 182 -12.52 12.85 -8.92
CA TYR A 182 -12.28 13.58 -7.68
C TYR A 182 -11.34 12.74 -6.82
N PHE A 183 -10.16 13.28 -6.49
CA PHE A 183 -9.17 12.60 -5.67
C PHE A 183 -8.47 13.54 -4.68
N ASP A 184 -7.98 12.97 -3.58
CA ASP A 184 -7.13 13.63 -2.60
C ASP A 184 -5.94 12.71 -2.31
N LEU A 185 -4.72 13.23 -2.26
CA LEU A 185 -3.54 12.41 -2.00
C LEU A 185 -3.41 12.06 -0.50
N THR A 186 -4.06 12.83 0.37
CA THR A 186 -4.17 12.55 1.81
C THR A 186 -5.17 11.41 2.07
N HIS A 187 -6.35 11.48 1.47
CA HIS A 187 -7.39 10.44 1.51
C HIS A 187 -7.47 9.73 0.15
N CYS A 188 -6.43 9.00 -0.20
CA CYS A 188 -6.30 8.44 -1.55
C CYS A 188 -7.23 7.23 -1.77
N GLY A 189 -7.64 6.54 -0.71
CA GLY A 189 -8.54 5.38 -0.78
C GLY A 189 -10.02 5.68 -1.10
N ILE A 190 -10.40 6.95 -1.23
CA ILE A 190 -11.80 7.38 -1.44
C ILE A 190 -12.03 8.14 -2.75
N SER A 191 -11.05 8.10 -3.65
CA SER A 191 -11.12 8.71 -4.98
C SER A 191 -12.34 8.16 -5.74
N SER A 192 -13.08 9.03 -6.42
CA SER A 192 -14.33 8.63 -7.09
C SER A 192 -14.67 9.54 -8.28
N ILE A 193 -15.38 9.00 -9.26
CA ILE A 193 -16.04 9.78 -10.32
C ILE A 193 -17.39 10.37 -9.87
N MET A 194 -17.91 9.94 -8.71
CA MET A 194 -19.17 10.44 -8.16
C MET A 194 -18.92 11.67 -7.29
N GLY A 195 -19.14 12.86 -7.84
CA GLY A 195 -18.92 14.13 -7.13
C GLY A 195 -19.60 14.21 -5.76
N ASN A 196 -20.83 13.71 -5.62
CA ASN A 196 -21.54 13.70 -4.33
C ASN A 196 -20.88 12.83 -3.25
N TRP A 197 -20.17 11.78 -3.66
CA TRP A 197 -19.38 10.94 -2.76
C TRP A 197 -18.08 11.65 -2.37
N ALA A 198 -17.40 12.21 -3.36
CA ALA A 198 -16.10 12.85 -3.18
C ALA A 198 -16.20 14.17 -2.42
N ASN A 199 -17.22 15.01 -2.65
CA ASN A 199 -17.40 16.30 -1.99
C ASN A 199 -17.48 16.20 -0.46
N LYS A 200 -17.77 15.02 0.09
CA LYS A 200 -17.77 14.78 1.54
C LYS A 200 -16.38 14.70 2.15
N PHE A 201 -15.35 14.46 1.34
CA PHE A 201 -14.03 14.04 1.85
C PHE A 201 -12.83 14.53 1.03
N VAL A 202 -13.02 14.95 -0.22
CA VAL A 202 -11.97 15.21 -1.21
C VAL A 202 -12.05 16.67 -1.66
N LYS A 203 -10.92 17.38 -1.71
CA LYS A 203 -10.86 18.83 -1.97
C LYS A 203 -10.24 19.29 -3.29
N SER A 204 -9.81 18.40 -4.20
CA SER A 204 -9.14 18.87 -5.43
C SER A 204 -9.55 18.15 -6.70
N LYS A 205 -9.73 18.96 -7.75
CA LYS A 205 -9.88 18.58 -9.15
C LYS A 205 -8.49 18.51 -9.82
N PRO A 206 -8.23 17.55 -10.72
CA PRO A 206 -7.16 17.68 -11.71
C PRO A 206 -7.47 18.77 -12.74
#